data_AF-A0A847VAK1-F1
#
_entry.id   AF-A0A847VAK1-F1
#
_cell.length_a   1.000
_cell.length_b   1.000
_cell.length_c   1.000
_cell.angle_alpha   90.00
_cell.angle_beta   90.00
_cell.angle_gamma   90.00
#
_symmetry.space_group_name_H-M   'P 1'
#
loop_
_entity.id
_entity.type
_entity.pdbx_description
1 polymer ?
#
loop_
_entity_poly.entity_id
_entity_poly.type
_entity_poly.pdbx_seq_one_letter_code
_entity_poly.pdbx_strand_id
1 'polypeptide(L)'
;MTARVIGRLFVALALVLLLAGPPSAADDEYAIMHPDATQLAGWNAAYGRAPAVEVGPLHLRGETVANGSQDLLAFLDYLPAERDQGRAGNCWAWAGTGALEIAHAVTRGVRDRLSIEYLDANYRPASPEYRWAGDGGFLDDFATFYTATGMAVPWSNPNADYRDGGWWCAENGRSLVPAYAIATNPHYRIASIEAERIVTRHVGREQAIANIKAVLDHDRAVWVAFYLPNSTAWQAFYNYWGSGTEDGASWNPDIWVNAPYEEDAGGGGHAVLCVGYDDTDPDDRYWVMLNSWGIRPGRPNGLFRVSMDLDYDATVDLFDQDAAAILWMTEEVVFSPSAAPTPRAIDALPCVITEPGSYYLVRDQAGLMAPCGVEIRAPDVTLDGGGRTVSSAPGTGQHGVLAFAPGGLENVTVTNLSLTGWDEGLAFYGVDGGRIDGCTVAGSGFAGISLDGGTRNVSVRDCGLARNGLGVFIRNSHNANIERTGITDSATAGISLYSSGGNRIADNRLVNRVNVRFDGGILPNTWNETKMAGSNVVGGPFTGGNYWGRPDRTGWSDTYWDEDRDGFADGPYDLRGDG
;
A
#
# COMPACT_ATOMS: atom_id res chain seq x y z
N MET A 1 18.30 81.66 34.59
CA MET A 1 19.41 81.60 33.61
C MET A 1 20.17 80.30 33.87
N THR A 2 19.73 79.21 33.25
CA THR A 2 20.31 78.59 32.03
C THR A 2 21.70 77.99 32.24
N ALA A 3 21.77 76.65 32.32
CA ALA A 3 22.65 75.84 31.47
C ALA A 3 22.27 74.36 31.57
N ARG A 4 22.27 73.70 30.40
CA ARG A 4 21.80 72.34 30.11
C ARG A 4 22.78 71.27 30.60
N VAL A 5 22.26 70.14 31.06
CA VAL A 5 22.95 68.84 30.96
C VAL A 5 21.98 67.81 30.40
N ILE A 6 22.44 67.15 29.34
CA ILE A 6 21.77 66.11 28.57
C ILE A 6 21.83 64.81 29.39
N GLY A 7 20.67 64.25 29.73
CA GLY A 7 20.54 62.93 30.37
C GLY A 7 19.74 62.01 29.46
N ARG A 8 20.39 60.94 28.97
CA ARG A 8 19.82 59.89 28.13
C ARG A 8 18.70 59.16 28.88
N LEU A 9 17.51 59.09 28.28
CA LEU A 9 16.40 58.27 28.75
C LEU A 9 16.61 56.84 28.24
N PHE A 10 16.98 55.90 29.12
CA PHE A 10 16.85 54.47 28.87
C PHE A 10 15.45 54.04 29.30
N VAL A 11 14.54 53.86 28.34
CA VAL A 11 13.29 53.13 28.56
C VAL A 11 13.57 51.68 28.13
N ALA A 12 13.66 50.79 29.11
CA ALA A 12 13.72 49.35 28.88
C ALA A 12 12.33 48.89 28.43
N LEU A 13 12.20 48.56 27.14
CA LEU A 13 11.04 47.89 26.59
C LEU A 13 11.22 46.39 26.87
N ALA A 14 10.50 45.86 27.86
CA ALA A 14 10.45 44.41 28.11
C ALA A 14 9.54 43.78 27.04
N LEU A 15 10.15 43.20 26.02
CA LEU A 15 9.50 42.38 25.01
C LEU A 15 9.20 41.01 25.67
N VAL A 16 7.95 40.76 26.03
CA VAL A 16 7.49 39.42 26.40
C VAL A 16 7.33 38.63 25.10
N LEU A 17 8.40 37.96 24.68
CA LEU A 17 8.33 36.89 23.69
C LEU A 17 7.62 35.70 24.38
N LEU A 18 6.35 35.49 24.03
CA LEU A 18 5.71 34.18 24.17
C LEU A 18 6.47 33.21 23.26
N LEU A 19 7.44 32.50 23.82
CA LEU A 19 8.05 31.36 23.17
C LEU A 19 7.00 30.24 23.20
N ALA A 20 6.37 29.98 22.06
CA ALA A 20 5.78 28.67 21.82
C ALA A 20 6.87 27.62 22.09
N GLY A 21 6.59 26.67 22.98
CA GLY A 21 7.51 25.56 23.23
C GLY A 21 7.77 24.81 21.91
N PRO A 22 8.94 24.15 21.77
CA PRO A 22 9.15 23.27 20.62
C PRO A 22 8.04 22.21 20.58
N PRO A 23 7.53 21.86 19.39
CA PRO A 23 6.57 20.77 19.24
C PRO A 23 7.13 19.50 19.87
N SER A 24 6.26 18.71 20.48
CA SER A 24 6.67 17.48 21.15
C SER A 24 7.09 16.45 20.10
N ALA A 25 7.95 15.51 20.45
CA ALA A 25 8.34 14.41 19.54
C ALA A 25 7.16 13.53 19.08
N ALA A 26 5.96 13.68 19.69
CA ALA A 26 4.74 12.99 19.29
C ALA A 26 4.01 13.67 18.10
N ASP A 27 4.16 14.99 17.93
CA ASP A 27 3.57 15.73 16.80
C ASP A 27 4.20 15.32 15.45
N ASP A 28 5.35 14.67 15.51
CA ASP A 28 6.13 14.20 14.36
C ASP A 28 5.78 12.77 13.91
N GLU A 29 4.99 12.02 14.67
CA GLU A 29 4.71 10.60 14.40
C GLU A 29 3.24 10.30 14.12
N TYR A 30 2.30 11.10 14.63
CA TYR A 30 0.86 10.85 14.51
C TYR A 30 0.15 12.06 13.91
N ALA A 31 0.05 12.11 12.58
CA ALA A 31 -0.65 13.21 11.94
C ALA A 31 -2.15 13.21 12.26
N ILE A 32 -2.67 14.41 12.48
CA ILE A 32 -4.10 14.72 12.63
C ILE A 32 -4.53 15.72 11.55
N MET A 33 -5.83 15.92 11.40
CA MET A 33 -6.37 17.02 10.61
C MET A 33 -6.33 18.30 11.42
N HIS A 34 -6.00 19.42 10.77
CA HIS A 34 -5.99 20.74 11.39
C HIS A 34 -7.03 21.65 10.70
N PRO A 35 -8.33 21.34 10.81
CA PRO A 35 -9.34 22.17 10.20
C PRO A 35 -9.39 23.52 10.89
N ASP A 36 -9.37 24.57 10.07
CA ASP A 36 -9.75 25.89 10.52
C ASP A 36 -11.26 25.94 10.83
N ALA A 37 -11.65 27.01 11.50
CA ALA A 37 -13.02 27.39 11.77
C ALA A 37 -14.01 27.18 10.60
N THR A 38 -13.61 27.57 9.39
CA THR A 38 -14.46 27.54 8.19
C THR A 38 -14.62 26.11 7.68
N GLN A 39 -13.53 25.34 7.66
CA GLN A 39 -13.55 23.94 7.26
C GLN A 39 -14.47 23.13 8.17
N LEU A 40 -14.29 23.30 9.47
CA LEU A 40 -15.04 22.54 10.48
C LEU A 40 -16.53 22.88 10.45
N ALA A 41 -16.88 24.16 10.27
CA ALA A 41 -18.26 24.57 10.03
C ALA A 41 -18.84 23.97 8.73
N GLY A 42 -18.03 23.90 7.67
CA GLY A 42 -18.38 23.26 6.41
C GLY A 42 -18.69 21.77 6.56
N TRP A 43 -17.84 21.04 7.29
CA TRP A 43 -18.03 19.62 7.60
C TRP A 43 -19.25 19.38 8.49
N ASN A 44 -19.46 20.21 9.51
CA ASN A 44 -20.67 20.11 10.35
C ASN A 44 -21.94 20.35 9.52
N ALA A 45 -21.91 21.31 8.61
CA ALA A 45 -23.02 21.55 7.69
C ALA A 45 -23.22 20.39 6.69
N ALA A 46 -22.14 19.75 6.21
CA ALA A 46 -22.21 18.56 5.37
C ALA A 46 -22.85 17.38 6.12
N TYR A 47 -22.41 17.11 7.36
CA TYR A 47 -23.02 16.12 8.24
C TYR A 47 -24.52 16.35 8.46
N GLY A 48 -24.93 17.61 8.65
CA GLY A 48 -26.33 17.98 8.81
C GLY A 48 -27.19 17.75 7.55
N ARG A 49 -26.58 17.83 6.36
CA ARG A 49 -27.24 17.61 5.05
C ARG A 49 -27.21 16.15 4.60
N ALA A 50 -26.26 15.36 5.06
CA ALA A 50 -26.14 13.95 4.69
C ALA A 50 -27.44 13.20 5.02
N PRO A 51 -27.94 12.33 4.12
CA PRO A 51 -29.11 11.51 4.38
C PRO A 51 -28.89 10.67 5.65
N ALA A 52 -29.95 10.47 6.41
CA ALA A 52 -29.90 9.56 7.55
C ALA A 52 -29.90 8.11 7.05
N VAL A 53 -29.08 7.24 7.65
CA VAL A 53 -29.09 5.82 7.31
C VAL A 53 -30.49 5.24 7.58
N GLU A 54 -31.12 4.70 6.53
CA GLU A 54 -32.38 3.98 6.63
C GLU A 54 -32.11 2.51 6.99
N VAL A 55 -31.94 2.21 8.28
CA VAL A 55 -31.92 0.82 8.72
C VAL A 55 -33.38 0.36 8.90
N GLY A 56 -33.87 -0.48 7.99
CA GLY A 56 -35.22 -1.03 8.06
C GLY A 56 -35.50 -1.70 9.42
N PRO A 57 -36.79 -1.90 9.81
CA PRO A 57 -37.12 -2.47 11.11
C PRO A 57 -36.49 -3.86 11.25
N LEU A 58 -35.44 -3.94 12.09
CA LEU A 58 -34.82 -5.14 12.65
C LEU A 58 -35.19 -6.43 11.89
N HIS A 59 -34.46 -6.75 10.81
CA HIS A 59 -34.39 -8.14 10.39
C HIS A 59 -33.51 -8.86 11.40
N LEU A 60 -34.15 -9.31 12.48
CA LEU A 60 -33.58 -10.16 13.50
C LEU A 60 -32.91 -11.36 12.81
N ARG A 61 -31.58 -11.32 12.64
CA ARG A 61 -30.81 -12.49 13.07
C ARG A 61 -31.26 -12.70 14.52
N GLY A 62 -31.91 -13.84 14.75
CA GLY A 62 -32.92 -14.02 15.80
C GLY A 62 -32.60 -13.35 17.12
N GLU A 63 -33.58 -12.60 17.63
CA GLU A 63 -33.56 -11.87 18.91
C GLU A 63 -32.39 -10.89 19.03
N THR A 64 -32.68 -9.60 19.21
CA THR A 64 -31.72 -8.67 19.82
C THR A 64 -31.26 -9.28 21.12
N VAL A 65 -30.12 -9.97 21.11
CA VAL A 65 -29.43 -10.31 22.33
C VAL A 65 -29.10 -8.95 22.93
N ALA A 66 -29.64 -8.66 24.11
CA ALA A 66 -29.48 -7.35 24.75
C ALA A 66 -28.01 -6.91 24.81
N ASN A 67 -27.10 -7.90 24.81
CA ASN A 67 -25.65 -7.84 24.85
C ASN A 67 -25.08 -8.83 23.81
N GLY A 68 -24.05 -8.46 23.05
CA GLY A 68 -23.41 -9.29 22.03
C GLY A 68 -22.13 -8.67 21.47
N SER A 69 -21.64 -9.19 20.35
CA SER A 69 -20.49 -8.62 19.66
C SER A 69 -20.62 -8.76 18.15
N GLN A 70 -19.95 -7.87 17.43
CA GLN A 70 -19.87 -7.87 15.98
C GLN A 70 -18.43 -7.52 15.58
N ASP A 71 -17.90 -8.23 14.58
CA ASP A 71 -16.52 -8.08 14.10
C ASP A 71 -16.49 -8.04 12.57
N LEU A 72 -16.32 -6.83 12.03
CA LEU A 72 -16.14 -6.57 10.60
C LEU A 72 -14.67 -6.51 10.19
N LEU A 73 -13.72 -6.56 11.14
CA LEU A 73 -12.29 -6.62 10.82
C LEU A 73 -11.98 -7.87 10.00
N ALA A 74 -12.74 -8.95 10.20
CA ALA A 74 -12.65 -10.18 9.42
C ALA A 74 -12.94 -10.02 7.92
N PHE A 75 -13.54 -8.90 7.48
CA PHE A 75 -13.76 -8.56 6.07
C PHE A 75 -12.63 -7.74 5.45
N LEU A 76 -11.69 -7.25 6.27
CA LEU A 76 -10.60 -6.38 5.84
C LEU A 76 -9.30 -7.17 5.74
N ASP A 77 -8.79 -7.39 4.52
CA ASP A 77 -7.45 -7.98 4.32
C ASP A 77 -6.42 -6.83 4.31
N TYR A 78 -5.73 -6.60 5.42
CA TYR A 78 -4.74 -5.53 5.53
C TYR A 78 -3.46 -6.00 6.24
N LEU A 79 -2.36 -5.28 5.99
CA LEU A 79 -1.14 -5.41 6.78
C LEU A 79 -1.14 -4.29 7.83
N PRO A 80 -1.27 -4.59 9.13
CA PRO A 80 -1.39 -3.55 10.17
C PRO A 80 -0.23 -2.55 10.16
N ALA A 81 0.98 -3.00 9.86
CA ALA A 81 2.16 -2.14 9.80
C ALA A 81 2.16 -1.17 8.61
N GLU A 82 1.41 -1.48 7.55
CA GLU A 82 1.29 -0.63 6.36
C GLU A 82 0.06 0.26 6.39
N ARG A 83 -0.84 0.09 7.36
CA ARG A 83 -1.96 1.00 7.63
C ARG A 83 -1.46 2.18 8.46
N ASP A 84 -0.56 2.95 7.87
CA ASP A 84 0.15 4.05 8.50
C ASP A 84 0.16 5.27 7.57
N GLN A 85 -0.59 6.30 7.95
CA GLN A 85 -0.68 7.55 7.22
C GLN A 85 0.61 8.39 7.32
N GLY A 86 1.48 8.10 8.29
CA GLY A 86 2.66 8.90 8.60
C GLY A 86 2.29 10.35 8.91
N ARG A 87 2.84 11.27 8.12
CA ARG A 87 2.73 12.72 8.35
C ARG A 87 1.58 13.41 7.61
N ALA A 88 0.80 12.67 6.82
CA ALA A 88 -0.34 13.24 6.11
C ALA A 88 -1.58 13.25 7.02
N GLY A 89 -2.33 14.36 7.05
CA GLY A 89 -3.63 14.45 7.69
C GLY A 89 -4.76 13.77 6.89
N ASN A 90 -4.47 12.70 6.15
CA ASN A 90 -5.42 12.00 5.28
C ASN A 90 -6.15 10.83 5.97
N CYS A 91 -6.23 10.82 7.31
CA CYS A 91 -6.91 9.77 8.08
C CYS A 91 -8.37 9.53 7.63
N TRP A 92 -9.05 10.58 7.17
CA TRP A 92 -10.38 10.51 6.58
C TRP A 92 -10.44 9.59 5.35
N ALA A 93 -9.40 9.61 4.51
CA ALA A 93 -9.28 8.75 3.34
C ALA A 93 -8.96 7.31 3.73
N TRP A 94 -8.14 7.08 4.77
CA TRP A 94 -7.88 5.74 5.31
C TRP A 94 -9.10 5.08 5.93
N ALA A 95 -9.86 5.84 6.72
CA ALA A 95 -11.11 5.37 7.31
C ALA A 95 -12.16 5.10 6.23
N GLY A 96 -12.34 6.02 5.27
CA GLY A 96 -13.28 5.84 4.15
C GLY A 96 -12.92 4.63 3.29
N THR A 97 -11.63 4.49 2.94
CA THR A 97 -11.14 3.35 2.15
C THR A 97 -11.38 2.01 2.86
N GLY A 98 -11.21 1.95 4.18
CA GLY A 98 -11.52 0.73 4.92
C GLY A 98 -13.02 0.40 4.97
N ALA A 99 -13.90 1.41 5.02
CA ALA A 99 -15.34 1.21 4.88
C ALA A 99 -15.70 0.69 3.47
N LEU A 100 -15.08 1.26 2.44
CA LEU A 100 -15.22 0.87 1.03
C LEU A 100 -14.78 -0.58 0.79
N GLU A 101 -13.63 -0.96 1.37
CA GLU A 101 -13.07 -2.32 1.32
C GLU A 101 -14.02 -3.34 1.99
N ILE A 102 -14.54 -3.04 3.18
CA ILE A 102 -15.50 -3.91 3.88
C ILE A 102 -16.80 -4.04 3.08
N ALA A 103 -17.34 -2.93 2.57
CA ALA A 103 -18.55 -2.96 1.75
C ALA A 103 -18.34 -3.80 0.47
N HIS A 104 -17.15 -3.73 -0.13
CA HIS A 104 -16.81 -4.54 -1.29
C HIS A 104 -16.70 -6.03 -0.96
N ALA A 105 -16.09 -6.36 0.19
CA ALA A 105 -15.97 -7.72 0.68
C ALA A 105 -17.33 -8.34 0.99
N VAL A 106 -18.22 -7.59 1.63
CA VAL A 106 -19.57 -8.03 2.00
C VAL A 106 -20.46 -8.20 0.76
N THR A 107 -20.46 -7.23 -0.15
CA THR A 107 -21.40 -7.22 -1.28
C THR A 107 -20.93 -8.03 -2.49
N ARG A 108 -19.61 -8.14 -2.71
CA ARG A 108 -19.03 -8.80 -3.89
C ARG A 108 -18.07 -9.94 -3.55
N GLY A 109 -17.72 -10.15 -2.28
CA GLY A 109 -16.69 -11.12 -1.90
C GLY A 109 -15.27 -10.68 -2.22
N VAL A 110 -15.06 -9.41 -2.57
CA VAL A 110 -13.76 -8.85 -2.97
C VAL A 110 -13.08 -8.16 -1.79
N ARG A 111 -11.88 -8.64 -1.44
CA ARG A 111 -11.11 -8.19 -0.26
C ARG A 111 -9.82 -7.46 -0.62
N ASP A 112 -9.65 -7.07 -1.89
CA ASP A 112 -8.47 -6.31 -2.32
C ASP A 112 -8.33 -5.05 -1.50
N ARG A 113 -7.09 -4.80 -1.07
CA ARG A 113 -6.71 -3.48 -0.58
C ARG A 113 -6.85 -2.46 -1.71
N LEU A 114 -7.40 -1.31 -1.39
CA LEU A 114 -7.63 -0.21 -2.32
C LEU A 114 -6.60 0.90 -2.08
N SER A 115 -6.25 1.59 -3.16
CA SER A 115 -5.16 2.57 -3.18
C SER A 115 -5.59 3.91 -2.60
N ILE A 116 -5.06 4.24 -1.41
CA ILE A 116 -5.12 5.59 -0.86
C ILE A 116 -4.27 6.55 -1.70
N GLU A 117 -3.12 6.09 -2.22
CA GLU A 117 -2.25 6.88 -3.11
C GLU A 117 -3.01 7.40 -4.34
N TYR A 118 -3.89 6.57 -4.92
CA TYR A 118 -4.73 6.99 -6.04
C TYR A 118 -5.65 8.14 -5.66
N LEU A 119 -6.25 8.11 -4.47
CA LEU A 119 -7.07 9.22 -3.95
C LEU A 119 -6.18 10.45 -3.78
N ASP A 120 -5.10 10.36 -3.02
CA ASP A 120 -4.25 11.50 -2.68
C ASP A 120 -3.67 12.20 -3.91
N ALA A 121 -3.21 11.44 -4.90
CA ALA A 121 -2.64 11.98 -6.15
C ALA A 121 -3.69 12.66 -7.04
N ASN A 122 -4.95 12.20 -7.00
CA ASN A 122 -6.04 12.70 -7.83
C ASN A 122 -6.98 13.67 -7.09
N TYR A 123 -6.84 13.82 -5.77
CA TYR A 123 -7.69 14.69 -4.97
C TYR A 123 -7.46 16.15 -5.35
N ARG A 124 -8.55 16.84 -5.67
CA ARG A 124 -8.57 18.26 -6.03
C ARG A 124 -9.65 18.93 -5.18
N PRO A 125 -9.30 19.47 -4.00
CA PRO A 125 -10.28 20.13 -3.15
C PRO A 125 -10.88 21.35 -3.87
N ALA A 126 -12.15 21.63 -3.59
CA ALA A 126 -12.85 22.77 -4.18
C ALA A 126 -12.38 24.12 -3.60
N SER A 127 -11.88 24.11 -2.36
CA SER A 127 -11.33 25.30 -1.70
C SER A 127 -9.87 25.51 -2.13
N PRO A 128 -9.46 26.75 -2.47
CA PRO A 128 -8.08 27.08 -2.82
C PRO A 128 -7.13 27.07 -1.61
N GLU A 129 -7.66 27.03 -0.38
CA GLU A 129 -6.88 27.03 0.85
C GLU A 129 -6.33 25.63 1.19
N TYR A 130 -7.01 24.58 0.74
CA TYR A 130 -6.54 23.20 0.85
C TYR A 130 -5.95 22.77 -0.47
N ARG A 131 -4.78 22.14 -0.43
CA ARG A 131 -3.98 21.89 -1.64
C ARG A 131 -3.91 20.41 -1.99
N TRP A 132 -4.18 19.53 -1.02
CA TRP A 132 -4.11 18.08 -1.18
C TRP A 132 -4.84 17.34 -0.04
N ALA A 133 -4.95 16.01 -0.14
CA ALA A 133 -5.72 15.19 0.79
C ALA A 133 -5.15 15.17 2.23
N GLY A 134 -3.86 15.45 2.39
CA GLY A 134 -3.20 15.49 3.69
C GLY A 134 -3.46 16.76 4.51
N ASP A 135 -4.19 17.75 3.98
CA ASP A 135 -4.66 18.91 4.77
C ASP A 135 -5.91 18.56 5.60
N GLY A 136 -6.50 17.38 5.39
CA GLY A 136 -7.75 16.93 6.01
C GLY A 136 -8.90 16.86 5.02
N GLY A 137 -9.97 16.16 5.43
CA GLY A 137 -11.15 15.94 4.60
C GLY A 137 -12.25 15.23 5.37
N PHE A 138 -13.38 15.05 4.70
CA PHE A 138 -14.60 14.49 5.27
C PHE A 138 -15.14 13.33 4.44
N LEU A 139 -16.08 12.55 4.99
CA LEU A 139 -16.66 11.43 4.24
C LEU A 139 -17.42 11.90 2.97
N ASP A 140 -18.00 13.10 2.99
CA ASP A 140 -18.63 13.70 1.80
C ASP A 140 -17.60 14.03 0.70
N ASP A 141 -16.39 14.46 1.07
CA ASP A 141 -15.29 14.66 0.13
C ASP A 141 -14.87 13.33 -0.51
N PHE A 142 -14.88 12.25 0.28
CA PHE A 142 -14.54 10.89 -0.15
C PHE A 142 -15.56 10.34 -1.15
N ALA A 143 -16.85 10.42 -0.80
CA ALA A 143 -17.94 10.02 -1.68
C ALA A 143 -17.97 10.87 -2.97
N THR A 144 -17.70 12.17 -2.87
CA THR A 144 -17.61 13.06 -4.04
C THR A 144 -16.46 12.65 -4.95
N PHE A 145 -15.28 12.33 -4.40
CA PHE A 145 -14.13 11.86 -5.18
C PHE A 145 -14.48 10.58 -5.96
N TYR A 146 -15.00 9.56 -5.29
CA TYR A 146 -15.32 8.28 -5.93
C TYR A 146 -16.54 8.34 -6.85
N THR A 147 -17.47 9.27 -6.63
CA THR A 147 -18.54 9.60 -7.58
C THR A 147 -17.96 10.20 -8.86
N ALA A 148 -16.94 11.07 -8.75
CA ALA A 148 -16.33 11.72 -9.89
C ALA A 148 -15.41 10.78 -10.70
N THR A 149 -14.65 9.92 -10.02
CA THR A 149 -13.71 8.99 -10.69
C THR A 149 -14.40 7.70 -11.15
N GLY A 150 -15.42 7.24 -10.43
CA GLY A 150 -16.16 6.00 -10.72
C GLY A 150 -15.32 4.73 -10.60
N MET A 151 -14.15 4.80 -9.96
CA MET A 151 -13.23 3.66 -9.85
C MET A 151 -12.46 3.61 -8.54
N ALA A 152 -12.33 2.41 -7.98
CA ALA A 152 -11.38 2.08 -6.94
C ALA A 152 -10.23 1.24 -7.50
N VAL A 153 -9.01 1.68 -7.25
CA VAL A 153 -7.78 1.09 -7.78
C VAL A 153 -7.18 0.14 -6.74
N PRO A 154 -6.85 -1.11 -7.09
CA PRO A 154 -6.16 -2.02 -6.18
C PRO A 154 -4.80 -1.48 -5.75
N TRP A 155 -4.46 -1.64 -4.48
CA TRP A 155 -3.15 -1.30 -3.90
C TRP A 155 -1.99 -2.00 -4.62
N SER A 156 -2.22 -3.21 -5.14
CA SER A 156 -1.22 -4.01 -5.86
C SER A 156 -0.87 -3.46 -7.24
N ASN A 157 -1.63 -2.49 -7.78
CA ASN A 157 -1.30 -1.89 -9.05
C ASN A 157 0.04 -1.15 -8.98
N PRO A 158 0.82 -1.10 -10.09
CA PRO A 158 2.06 -0.34 -10.13
C PRO A 158 1.89 1.11 -9.64
N ASN A 159 2.69 1.48 -8.64
CA ASN A 159 2.70 2.79 -7.97
C ASN A 159 1.39 3.16 -7.26
N ALA A 160 0.53 2.20 -6.95
CA ALA A 160 -0.71 2.42 -6.21
C ALA A 160 -0.56 2.14 -4.70
N ASP A 161 0.61 1.67 -4.26
CA ASP A 161 0.99 1.57 -2.85
C ASP A 161 1.17 2.97 -2.23
N TYR A 162 0.79 3.13 -0.96
CA TYR A 162 0.88 4.42 -0.26
C TYR A 162 2.32 4.87 -0.04
N ARG A 163 2.63 6.10 -0.45
CA ARG A 163 3.96 6.73 -0.29
C ARG A 163 3.91 8.14 0.27
N ASP A 164 2.72 8.61 0.65
CA ASP A 164 2.48 10.00 1.04
C ASP A 164 2.72 10.31 2.52
N GLY A 165 3.12 9.32 3.32
CA GLY A 165 3.40 9.50 4.75
C GLY A 165 4.70 10.26 5.08
N GLY A 166 5.49 10.63 4.07
CA GLY A 166 6.81 11.25 4.26
C GLY A 166 6.78 12.77 4.49
N TRP A 167 7.86 13.27 5.10
CA TRP A 167 8.11 14.71 5.30
C TRP A 167 7.96 15.55 4.02
N TRP A 168 8.41 15.02 2.89
CA TRP A 168 8.37 15.73 1.62
C TRP A 168 6.94 16.08 1.20
N CYS A 169 5.98 15.17 1.38
CA CYS A 169 4.58 15.40 1.01
C CYS A 169 3.95 16.48 1.88
N ALA A 170 4.16 16.40 3.20
CA ALA A 170 3.68 17.39 4.16
C ALA A 170 4.24 18.80 3.88
N GLU A 171 5.54 18.92 3.57
CA GLU A 171 6.17 20.21 3.26
C GLU A 171 5.72 20.79 1.92
N ASN A 172 5.48 19.94 0.91
CA ASN A 172 5.12 20.38 -0.44
C ASN A 172 3.60 20.47 -0.66
N GLY A 173 2.79 19.97 0.27
CA GLY A 173 1.33 19.98 0.21
C GLY A 173 0.79 19.23 -1.02
N ARG A 174 1.33 18.04 -1.30
CA ARG A 174 0.91 17.18 -2.42
C ARG A 174 1.43 15.75 -2.29
N SER A 175 0.80 14.84 -3.03
CA SER A 175 1.24 13.46 -3.20
C SER A 175 2.63 13.34 -3.85
N LEU A 176 3.39 12.33 -3.43
CA LEU A 176 4.70 11.93 -3.94
C LEU A 176 4.58 11.31 -5.32
N VAL A 177 3.61 10.41 -5.50
CA VAL A 177 3.39 9.75 -6.78
C VAL A 177 2.42 10.62 -7.60
N PRO A 178 2.85 11.15 -8.76
CA PRO A 178 1.94 11.93 -9.58
C PRO A 178 0.85 11.03 -10.16
N ALA A 179 -0.38 11.54 -10.25
CA ALA A 179 -1.56 10.78 -10.71
C ALA A 179 -1.36 9.98 -12.01
N TYR A 180 -0.60 10.52 -12.98
CA TYR A 180 -0.35 9.84 -14.26
C TYR A 180 0.56 8.61 -14.15
N ALA A 181 1.30 8.46 -13.04
CA ALA A 181 2.21 7.34 -12.81
C ALA A 181 1.53 6.16 -12.12
N ILE A 182 0.32 6.34 -11.59
CA ILE A 182 -0.45 5.31 -10.91
C ILE A 182 -1.20 4.48 -11.96
N ALA A 183 -0.92 3.19 -12.02
CA ALA A 183 -1.65 2.29 -12.90
C ALA A 183 -3.08 2.09 -12.38
N THR A 184 -4.08 2.42 -13.21
CA THR A 184 -5.51 2.29 -12.87
C THR A 184 -6.15 1.03 -13.44
N ASN A 185 -5.39 0.14 -14.07
CA ASN A 185 -5.90 -1.14 -14.55
C ASN A 185 -5.10 -2.30 -13.92
N PRO A 186 -5.76 -3.33 -13.38
CA PRO A 186 -7.23 -3.45 -13.23
C PRO A 186 -7.82 -2.41 -12.24
N HIS A 187 -9.13 -2.17 -12.28
CA HIS A 187 -9.88 -1.40 -11.27
C HIS A 187 -11.29 -1.94 -11.04
N TYR A 188 -11.85 -1.56 -9.90
CA TYR A 188 -13.23 -1.81 -9.52
C TYR A 188 -14.09 -0.60 -9.88
N ARG A 189 -15.12 -0.83 -10.69
CA ARG A 189 -16.06 0.25 -11.07
C ARG A 189 -17.05 0.50 -9.95
N ILE A 190 -17.17 1.74 -9.52
CA ILE A 190 -18.18 2.21 -8.57
C ILE A 190 -19.33 2.79 -9.39
N ALA A 191 -20.52 2.19 -9.27
CA ALA A 191 -21.73 2.68 -9.93
C ALA A 191 -22.32 3.89 -9.20
N SER A 192 -22.29 3.86 -7.88
CA SER A 192 -22.68 4.96 -7.00
C SER A 192 -22.01 4.82 -5.64
N ILE A 193 -21.80 5.95 -4.97
CA ILE A 193 -21.38 6.02 -3.58
C ILE A 193 -21.99 7.28 -2.95
N GLU A 194 -22.51 7.18 -1.74
CA GLU A 194 -23.10 8.30 -0.99
C GLU A 194 -22.70 8.23 0.49
N ALA A 195 -22.33 9.36 1.07
CA ALA A 195 -22.07 9.46 2.50
C ALA A 195 -23.39 9.60 3.26
N GLU A 196 -23.61 8.75 4.26
CA GLU A 196 -24.81 8.75 5.10
C GLU A 196 -24.46 9.04 6.57
N ARG A 197 -25.33 9.78 7.25
CA ARG A 197 -25.24 10.06 8.68
C ARG A 197 -25.97 9.00 9.50
N ILE A 198 -25.33 8.52 10.55
CA ILE A 198 -26.01 7.77 11.61
C ILE A 198 -26.60 8.76 12.61
N VAL A 199 -27.91 8.68 12.87
CA VAL A 199 -28.58 9.61 13.80
C VAL A 199 -28.20 9.25 15.23
N THR A 200 -27.20 9.94 15.79
CA THR A 200 -26.72 9.71 17.16
C THR A 200 -27.04 10.86 18.11
N ARG A 201 -27.34 12.05 17.57
CA ARG A 201 -27.59 13.27 18.34
C ARG A 201 -29.07 13.51 18.56
N HIS A 202 -29.41 14.09 19.70
CA HIS A 202 -30.74 14.50 20.14
C HIS A 202 -31.75 13.34 20.21
N VAL A 203 -31.26 12.11 20.35
CA VAL A 203 -32.06 10.88 20.45
C VAL A 203 -31.87 10.14 21.78
N GLY A 204 -30.92 10.57 22.59
CA GLY A 204 -30.51 9.90 23.82
C GLY A 204 -29.54 8.74 23.58
N ARG A 205 -28.67 8.50 24.57
CA ARG A 205 -27.53 7.59 24.49
C ARG A 205 -27.87 6.18 24.00
N GLU A 206 -28.87 5.53 24.59
CA GLU A 206 -29.19 4.15 24.23
C GLU A 206 -29.74 4.04 22.80
N GLN A 207 -30.46 5.06 22.31
CA GLN A 207 -30.91 5.09 20.92
C GLN A 207 -29.75 5.36 19.97
N ALA A 208 -28.79 6.21 20.36
CA ALA A 208 -27.57 6.44 19.58
C ALA A 208 -26.75 5.15 19.43
N ILE A 209 -26.54 4.41 20.53
CA ILE A 209 -25.89 3.09 20.53
C ILE A 209 -26.65 2.13 19.62
N ALA A 210 -27.98 2.03 19.78
CA ALA A 210 -28.81 1.15 18.95
C ALA A 210 -28.70 1.49 17.45
N ASN A 211 -28.64 2.76 17.09
CA ASN A 211 -28.51 3.19 15.70
C ASN A 211 -27.14 2.83 15.11
N ILE A 212 -26.05 2.94 15.87
CA ILE A 212 -24.71 2.51 15.43
C ILE A 212 -24.65 0.99 15.30
N LYS A 213 -25.14 0.24 16.30
CA LYS A 213 -25.21 -1.23 16.25
C LYS A 213 -25.99 -1.69 15.02
N ALA A 214 -27.13 -1.05 14.74
CA ALA A 214 -27.95 -1.40 13.59
C ALA A 214 -27.20 -1.28 12.25
N VAL A 215 -26.24 -0.36 12.11
CA VAL A 215 -25.39 -0.26 10.90
C VAL A 215 -24.34 -1.39 10.88
N LEU A 216 -23.63 -1.60 11.99
CA LEU A 216 -22.61 -2.65 12.11
C LEU A 216 -23.19 -4.07 11.93
N ASP A 217 -24.40 -4.31 12.43
CA ASP A 217 -25.13 -5.58 12.33
C ASP A 217 -25.61 -5.89 10.91
N HIS A 218 -25.63 -4.88 10.02
CA HIS A 218 -25.85 -5.05 8.58
C HIS A 218 -24.54 -5.12 7.79
N ASP A 219 -23.44 -5.49 8.47
CA ASP A 219 -22.10 -5.65 7.90
C ASP A 219 -21.57 -4.37 7.23
N ARG A 220 -22.00 -3.19 7.70
CA ARG A 220 -21.52 -1.88 7.23
C ARG A 220 -20.61 -1.27 8.29
N ALA A 221 -19.36 -1.02 7.92
CA ALA A 221 -18.42 -0.34 8.81
C ALA A 221 -18.79 1.15 8.96
N VAL A 222 -18.41 1.73 10.10
CA VAL A 222 -18.78 3.09 10.45
C VAL A 222 -17.54 3.98 10.45
N TRP A 223 -17.53 4.99 9.58
CA TRP A 223 -16.56 6.06 9.58
C TRP A 223 -16.84 7.00 10.75
N VAL A 224 -15.85 7.18 11.62
CA VAL A 224 -15.97 8.00 12.83
C VAL A 224 -14.94 9.10 12.81
N ALA A 225 -15.37 10.35 12.93
CA ALA A 225 -14.47 11.47 13.18
C ALA A 225 -14.69 12.04 14.57
N PHE A 226 -13.62 12.41 15.25
CA PHE A 226 -13.68 13.12 16.53
C PHE A 226 -12.78 14.36 16.51
N TYR A 227 -13.21 15.39 17.23
CA TYR A 227 -12.49 16.66 17.37
C TYR A 227 -12.09 16.88 18.83
N LEU A 228 -10.84 17.28 19.03
CA LEU A 228 -10.31 17.62 20.34
C LEU A 228 -9.92 19.11 20.35
N PRO A 229 -10.21 19.82 21.46
CA PRO A 229 -10.19 21.28 21.47
C PRO A 229 -8.78 21.89 21.39
N ASN A 230 -7.76 21.19 21.88
CA ASN A 230 -6.40 21.73 22.00
C ASN A 230 -5.33 20.63 22.19
N SER A 231 -4.07 21.06 22.19
CA SER A 231 -2.89 20.23 22.40
C SER A 231 -2.90 19.39 23.69
N THR A 232 -3.57 19.84 24.77
CA THR A 232 -3.65 19.06 26.02
C THR A 232 -4.51 17.82 25.84
N ALA A 233 -5.66 17.97 25.18
CA ALA A 233 -6.55 16.86 24.85
C ALA A 233 -5.88 15.87 23.88
N TRP A 234 -5.18 16.38 22.86
CA TRP A 234 -4.40 15.53 21.94
C TRP A 234 -3.28 14.78 22.64
N GLN A 235 -2.52 15.42 23.53
CA GLN A 235 -1.47 14.74 24.28
C GLN A 235 -2.03 13.61 25.16
N ALA A 236 -3.22 13.80 25.74
CA ALA A 236 -3.91 12.74 26.47
C ALA A 236 -4.26 11.55 25.56
N PHE A 237 -4.74 11.80 24.34
CA PHE A 237 -5.01 10.75 23.36
C PHE A 237 -3.73 10.06 22.87
N TYR A 238 -2.65 10.81 22.58
CA TYR A 238 -1.36 10.23 22.21
C TYR A 238 -0.79 9.32 23.30
N ASN A 239 -0.94 9.70 24.57
CA ASN A 239 -0.54 8.86 25.69
C ASN A 239 -1.39 7.58 25.77
N TYR A 240 -2.70 7.70 25.61
CA TYR A 240 -3.62 6.56 25.55
C TYR A 240 -3.26 5.60 24.40
N TRP A 241 -3.00 6.14 23.21
CA TRP A 241 -2.60 5.37 22.04
C TRP A 241 -1.24 4.70 22.26
N GLY A 242 -0.21 5.47 22.61
CA GLY A 242 1.18 5.01 22.65
C GLY A 242 1.53 4.08 23.81
N SER A 243 0.84 4.18 24.95
CA SER A 243 1.12 3.35 26.14
C SER A 243 0.08 2.25 26.42
N GLY A 244 -1.07 2.32 25.76
CA GLY A 244 -2.17 1.37 25.93
C GLY A 244 -2.01 0.07 25.13
N THR A 245 -3.02 -0.79 25.28
CA THR A 245 -3.15 -2.06 24.56
C THR A 245 -4.50 -2.14 23.84
N GLU A 246 -4.62 -3.03 22.85
CA GLU A 246 -5.90 -3.32 22.16
C GLU A 246 -6.97 -3.83 23.12
N ASP A 247 -6.58 -4.66 24.08
CA ASP A 247 -7.46 -5.18 25.12
C ASP A 247 -7.45 -4.35 26.41
N GLY A 248 -6.96 -3.11 26.31
CA GLY A 248 -6.86 -2.19 27.44
C GLY A 248 -8.16 -1.44 27.72
N ALA A 249 -8.05 -0.41 28.56
CA ALA A 249 -9.17 0.46 28.88
C ALA A 249 -9.75 1.12 27.61
N SER A 250 -11.07 1.27 27.60
CA SER A 250 -11.79 2.03 26.57
C SER A 250 -11.50 3.52 26.68
N TRP A 251 -11.22 4.17 25.55
CA TRP A 251 -11.10 5.62 25.49
C TRP A 251 -12.46 6.29 25.64
N ASN A 252 -12.52 7.35 26.44
CA ASN A 252 -13.69 8.21 26.58
C ASN A 252 -13.22 9.69 26.49
N PRO A 253 -13.64 10.43 25.45
CA PRO A 253 -13.28 11.84 25.27
C PRO A 253 -14.18 12.84 26.01
N ASP A 254 -15.22 12.44 26.74
CA ASP A 254 -16.24 13.34 27.30
C ASP A 254 -15.68 14.42 28.24
N ILE A 255 -14.50 14.19 28.81
CA ILE A 255 -13.81 15.18 29.65
C ILE A 255 -13.19 16.34 28.85
N TRP A 256 -13.05 16.20 27.54
CA TRP A 256 -12.42 17.17 26.63
C TRP A 256 -13.42 17.85 25.68
N VAL A 257 -14.62 17.30 25.54
CA VAL A 257 -15.68 17.87 24.71
C VAL A 257 -16.47 18.94 25.47
N ASN A 258 -17.38 19.64 24.79
CA ASN A 258 -18.10 20.80 25.30
C ASN A 258 -17.16 21.96 25.72
N ALA A 259 -15.98 22.03 25.10
CA ALA A 259 -14.97 23.06 25.30
C ALA A 259 -14.76 23.89 24.02
N PRO A 260 -14.27 25.15 24.14
CA PRO A 260 -13.90 25.97 22.99
C PRO A 260 -12.86 25.26 22.11
N TYR A 261 -13.10 25.25 20.81
CA TYR A 261 -12.10 24.79 19.85
C TYR A 261 -11.00 25.84 19.67
N GLU A 262 -9.77 25.49 20.01
CA GLU A 262 -8.63 26.42 19.99
C GLU A 262 -7.72 26.13 18.78
N GLU A 263 -8.08 26.69 17.61
CA GLU A 263 -7.33 26.52 16.35
C GLU A 263 -5.82 26.80 16.52
N ASP A 264 -5.48 27.94 17.12
CA ASP A 264 -4.09 28.36 17.36
C ASP A 264 -3.39 27.58 18.50
N ALA A 265 -4.10 26.78 19.28
CA ALA A 265 -3.57 26.03 20.43
C ALA A 265 -3.57 24.51 20.21
N GLY A 266 -3.63 24.07 18.95
CA GLY A 266 -3.57 22.67 18.56
C GLY A 266 -4.92 21.97 18.54
N GLY A 267 -6.02 22.72 18.37
CA GLY A 267 -7.30 22.14 17.99
C GLY A 267 -7.14 21.32 16.70
N GLY A 268 -7.83 20.19 16.63
CA GLY A 268 -7.75 19.33 15.45
C GLY A 268 -8.82 18.26 15.41
N GLY A 269 -8.80 17.47 14.35
CA GLY A 269 -9.68 16.32 14.16
C GLY A 269 -8.94 15.07 13.72
N HIS A 270 -9.53 13.90 13.96
CA HIS A 270 -9.02 12.64 13.45
C HIS A 270 -10.17 11.71 13.08
N ALA A 271 -9.99 10.96 11.99
CA ALA A 271 -10.96 9.99 11.50
C ALA A 271 -10.42 8.57 11.62
N VAL A 272 -11.27 7.66 12.10
CA VAL A 272 -10.97 6.24 12.32
C VAL A 272 -12.13 5.40 11.82
N LEU A 273 -11.88 4.11 11.63
CA LEU A 273 -12.90 3.16 11.19
C LEU A 273 -13.42 2.34 12.38
N CYS A 274 -14.69 2.44 12.71
CA CYS A 274 -15.34 1.51 13.63
C CYS A 274 -15.67 0.21 12.89
N VAL A 275 -15.03 -0.87 13.29
CA VAL A 275 -15.09 -2.19 12.66
C VAL A 275 -15.89 -3.20 13.50
N GLY A 276 -16.54 -2.77 14.57
CA GLY A 276 -17.26 -3.69 15.43
C GLY A 276 -17.52 -3.16 16.82
N TYR A 277 -18.04 -4.03 17.66
CA TYR A 277 -18.34 -3.75 19.06
C TYR A 277 -18.37 -5.02 19.91
N ASP A 278 -18.26 -4.84 21.22
CA ASP A 278 -18.55 -5.85 22.22
C ASP A 278 -19.26 -5.19 23.41
N ASP A 279 -20.48 -5.64 23.69
CA ASP A 279 -21.25 -5.29 24.88
C ASP A 279 -21.72 -6.53 25.65
N THR A 280 -20.99 -7.65 25.50
CA THR A 280 -21.26 -8.88 26.26
C THR A 280 -21.15 -8.64 27.77
N ASP A 281 -20.20 -7.80 28.19
CA ASP A 281 -20.14 -7.22 29.53
C ASP A 281 -20.79 -5.82 29.52
N PRO A 282 -21.98 -5.64 30.13
CA PRO A 282 -22.67 -4.35 30.14
C PRO A 282 -21.95 -3.28 30.96
N ASP A 283 -21.01 -3.65 31.84
CA ASP A 283 -20.22 -2.72 32.63
C ASP A 283 -18.93 -2.27 31.89
N ASP A 284 -18.58 -2.93 30.78
CA ASP A 284 -17.44 -2.60 29.91
C ASP A 284 -17.83 -2.75 28.42
N ARG A 285 -18.83 -2.00 28.00
CA ARG A 285 -19.29 -1.97 26.59
C ARG A 285 -18.48 -1.00 25.74
N TYR A 286 -17.98 -1.48 24.60
CA TYR A 286 -17.09 -0.70 23.73
C TYR A 286 -17.30 -0.92 22.24
N TRP A 287 -16.94 0.12 21.48
CA TRP A 287 -16.72 0.10 20.04
C TRP A 287 -15.27 -0.28 19.74
N VAL A 288 -15.05 -1.05 18.69
CA VAL A 288 -13.72 -1.43 18.19
C VAL A 288 -13.34 -0.50 17.04
N MET A 289 -12.29 0.29 17.24
CA MET A 289 -11.80 1.27 16.27
C MET A 289 -10.47 0.82 15.66
N LEU A 290 -10.38 0.88 14.34
CA LEU A 290 -9.18 0.67 13.55
C LEU A 290 -8.57 2.02 13.15
N ASN A 291 -7.35 2.25 13.62
CA ASN A 291 -6.61 3.48 13.38
C ASN A 291 -5.74 3.39 12.09
N SER A 292 -5.11 4.48 11.71
CA SER A 292 -4.19 4.60 10.57
C SER A 292 -2.80 5.12 10.95
N TRP A 293 -2.30 4.73 12.13
CA TRP A 293 -0.97 5.11 12.65
C TRP A 293 -0.04 3.90 12.81
N GLY A 294 -0.23 2.86 12.00
CA GLY A 294 0.57 1.64 12.04
C GLY A 294 0.41 0.84 13.34
N ILE A 295 1.45 0.05 13.67
CA ILE A 295 1.45 -0.86 14.82
C ILE A 295 2.27 -0.33 16.00
N ARG A 296 1.92 -0.83 17.19
CA ARG A 296 2.68 -0.67 18.44
C ARG A 296 2.83 -2.01 19.15
N PRO A 297 3.78 -2.16 20.09
CA PRO A 297 3.89 -3.38 20.90
C PRO A 297 2.58 -3.80 21.59
N GLY A 298 1.78 -2.84 22.06
CA GLY A 298 0.44 -3.10 22.64
C GLY A 298 -0.71 -3.10 21.63
N ARG A 299 -0.45 -2.70 20.39
CA ARG A 299 -1.44 -2.56 19.31
C ARG A 299 -0.96 -3.20 18.01
N PRO A 300 -0.81 -4.54 17.98
CA PRO A 300 -0.27 -5.25 16.81
C PRO A 300 -1.20 -5.24 15.59
N ASN A 301 -2.49 -4.96 15.78
CA ASN A 301 -3.50 -4.85 14.72
C ASN A 301 -3.88 -3.39 14.43
N GLY A 302 -3.32 -2.43 15.17
CA GLY A 302 -3.65 -1.00 15.03
C GLY A 302 -5.02 -0.64 15.62
N LEU A 303 -5.54 -1.44 16.57
CA LEU A 303 -6.87 -1.25 17.14
C LEU A 303 -6.83 -0.45 18.45
N PHE A 304 -7.96 0.15 18.79
CA PHE A 304 -8.25 0.66 20.13
C PHE A 304 -9.75 0.59 20.44
N ARG A 305 -10.10 0.68 21.72
CA ARG A 305 -11.48 0.61 22.20
C ARG A 305 -11.99 2.01 22.51
N VAL A 306 -13.25 2.28 22.18
CA VAL A 306 -13.95 3.51 22.58
C VAL A 306 -15.17 3.11 23.39
N SER A 307 -15.38 3.75 24.54
CA SER A 307 -16.53 3.45 25.38
C SER A 307 -17.84 3.69 24.61
N MET A 308 -18.86 2.86 24.82
CA MET A 308 -20.20 3.18 24.31
C MET A 308 -20.91 4.25 25.16
N ASP A 309 -20.47 4.45 26.41
CA ASP A 309 -21.04 5.37 27.38
C ASP A 309 -20.55 6.81 27.19
N LEU A 310 -20.75 7.33 25.98
CA LEU A 310 -20.36 8.67 25.57
C LEU A 310 -21.51 9.68 25.74
N ASP A 311 -21.15 10.96 25.83
CA ASP A 311 -22.07 12.06 25.54
C ASP A 311 -22.21 12.24 24.02
N TYR A 312 -23.16 11.53 23.41
CA TYR A 312 -23.42 11.63 21.96
C TYR A 312 -23.95 13.01 21.52
N ASP A 313 -24.36 13.86 22.47
CA ASP A 313 -24.80 15.22 22.18
C ASP A 313 -23.66 16.25 22.30
N ALA A 314 -22.47 15.80 22.75
CA ALA A 314 -21.32 16.65 22.95
C ALA A 314 -20.92 17.46 21.71
N THR A 315 -20.46 18.68 21.96
CA THR A 315 -20.04 19.62 20.91
C THR A 315 -18.59 20.05 21.07
N VAL A 316 -17.99 20.51 19.98
CA VAL A 316 -16.84 21.43 20.02
C VAL A 316 -17.40 22.83 19.84
N ASP A 317 -17.12 23.74 20.78
CA ASP A 317 -17.69 25.08 20.76
C ASP A 317 -16.99 25.94 19.69
N LEU A 318 -17.70 26.13 18.57
CA LEU A 318 -17.27 26.86 17.36
C LEU A 318 -18.36 27.87 16.97
N PHE A 319 -18.10 29.16 17.21
CA PHE A 319 -18.93 30.28 16.74
C PHE A 319 -20.44 30.14 17.05
N ASP A 320 -20.80 29.71 18.26
CA ASP A 320 -22.18 29.49 18.70
C ASP A 320 -22.97 28.44 17.88
N GLN A 321 -22.29 27.54 17.15
CA GLN A 321 -22.92 26.48 16.35
C GLN A 321 -22.94 25.12 17.07
N ASP A 322 -24.01 24.36 16.86
CA ASP A 322 -24.17 22.99 17.34
C ASP A 322 -23.29 22.01 16.52
N ALA A 323 -21.97 22.06 16.72
CA ALA A 323 -20.99 21.23 16.02
C ALA A 323 -20.60 20.00 16.83
N ALA A 324 -20.94 18.82 16.34
CA ALA A 324 -20.72 17.58 17.09
C ALA A 324 -19.23 17.31 17.33
N ALA A 325 -18.87 16.93 18.56
CA ALA A 325 -17.51 16.53 18.90
C ALA A 325 -17.12 15.18 18.30
N ILE A 326 -18.10 14.29 18.09
CA ILE A 326 -17.93 12.98 17.46
C ILE A 326 -19.02 12.80 16.40
N LEU A 327 -18.60 12.48 15.19
CA LEU A 327 -19.45 12.30 14.01
C LEU A 327 -19.45 10.82 13.63
N TRP A 328 -20.64 10.26 13.42
CA TRP A 328 -20.85 8.85 13.10
C TRP A 328 -21.50 8.75 11.73
N MET A 329 -20.76 8.23 10.75
CA MET A 329 -21.19 8.15 9.37
C MET A 329 -20.84 6.80 8.75
N THR A 330 -21.45 6.48 7.63
CA THR A 330 -21.10 5.32 6.81
C THR A 330 -21.31 5.70 5.36
N GLU A 331 -20.96 4.81 4.44
CA GLU A 331 -21.15 5.01 3.01
C GLU A 331 -22.07 3.94 2.43
N GLU A 332 -22.96 4.35 1.53
CA GLU A 332 -23.77 3.45 0.72
C GLU A 332 -23.11 3.37 -0.66
N VAL A 333 -22.44 2.24 -0.94
CA VAL A 333 -21.69 2.03 -2.18
C VAL A 333 -22.26 0.87 -2.99
N VAL A 334 -22.43 1.12 -4.29
CA VAL A 334 -22.80 0.09 -5.26
C VAL A 334 -21.65 -0.10 -6.23
N PHE A 335 -20.97 -1.24 -6.13
CA PHE A 335 -20.01 -1.64 -7.16
C PHE A 335 -20.74 -2.12 -8.41
N SER A 336 -20.28 -1.69 -9.59
CA SER A 336 -20.70 -2.26 -10.86
C SER A 336 -20.24 -3.72 -10.97
N PRO A 337 -20.91 -4.60 -11.73
CA PRO A 337 -20.40 -5.93 -12.05
C PRO A 337 -19.05 -5.79 -12.77
N SER A 338 -17.95 -5.84 -12.01
CA SER A 338 -16.60 -5.91 -12.55
C SER A 338 -16.08 -7.32 -12.37
N ALA A 339 -15.46 -7.85 -13.42
CA ALA A 339 -14.67 -9.08 -13.34
C ALA A 339 -13.26 -8.70 -12.89
N ALA A 340 -13.05 -8.51 -11.58
CA ALA A 340 -11.71 -8.50 -11.00
C ALA A 340 -11.79 -9.24 -9.65
N PRO A 341 -10.95 -10.27 -9.43
CA PRO A 341 -11.09 -11.18 -8.30
C PRO A 341 -10.19 -10.77 -7.12
N THR A 342 -10.72 -10.96 -5.92
CA THR A 342 -9.98 -11.13 -4.66
C THR A 342 -8.70 -11.92 -4.88
N PRO A 343 -7.51 -11.49 -4.38
CA PRO A 343 -6.33 -12.32 -4.37
C PRO A 343 -6.65 -13.68 -3.77
N ARG A 344 -6.45 -14.72 -4.57
CA ARG A 344 -6.81 -16.08 -4.18
C ARG A 344 -5.61 -16.72 -3.51
N ALA A 345 -5.78 -17.08 -2.25
CA ALA A 345 -4.77 -17.84 -1.51
C ALA A 345 -4.49 -19.17 -2.24
N ILE A 346 -3.20 -19.46 -2.44
CA ILE A 346 -2.72 -20.79 -2.79
C ILE A 346 -2.20 -21.42 -1.50
N ASP A 347 -3.05 -22.24 -0.89
CA ASP A 347 -2.79 -22.91 0.38
C ASP A 347 -2.16 -24.30 0.23
N ALA A 348 -2.19 -24.86 -0.98
CA ALA A 348 -1.59 -26.14 -1.33
C ALA A 348 -0.92 -26.11 -2.71
N LEU A 349 0.19 -26.84 -2.82
CA LEU A 349 0.89 -27.10 -4.08
C LEU A 349 0.93 -28.62 -4.35
N PRO A 350 0.92 -29.06 -5.62
CA PRO A 350 0.92 -28.22 -6.83
C PRO A 350 -0.41 -27.51 -7.09
N CYS A 351 -0.38 -26.38 -7.78
CA CYS A 351 -1.55 -25.56 -8.10
C CYS A 351 -1.63 -25.26 -9.60
N VAL A 352 -2.84 -25.26 -10.16
CA VAL A 352 -3.10 -24.82 -11.54
C VAL A 352 -4.05 -23.62 -11.51
N ILE A 353 -3.54 -22.47 -11.90
CA ILE A 353 -4.32 -21.24 -12.06
C ILE A 353 -4.97 -21.28 -13.43
N THR A 354 -6.30 -21.35 -13.46
CA THR A 354 -7.10 -21.48 -14.69
C THR A 354 -8.02 -20.29 -14.96
N GLU A 355 -8.01 -19.30 -14.08
CA GLU A 355 -8.80 -18.08 -14.21
C GLU A 355 -7.87 -16.87 -14.05
N PRO A 356 -8.14 -15.76 -14.78
CA PRO A 356 -7.48 -14.48 -14.52
C PRO A 356 -7.62 -14.07 -13.05
N GLY A 357 -6.63 -13.34 -12.54
CA GLY A 357 -6.70 -12.80 -11.19
C GLY A 357 -5.39 -12.69 -10.43
N SER A 358 -5.50 -12.18 -9.22
CA SER A 358 -4.41 -12.13 -8.26
C SER A 358 -4.38 -13.41 -7.43
N TYR A 359 -3.19 -13.92 -7.14
CA TYR A 359 -2.95 -15.13 -6.36
C TYR A 359 -1.73 -14.92 -5.45
N TYR A 360 -1.72 -15.53 -4.27
CA TYR A 360 -0.56 -15.45 -3.38
C TYR A 360 -0.29 -16.77 -2.65
N LEU A 361 0.99 -17.07 -2.40
CA LEU A 361 1.38 -18.24 -1.61
C LEU A 361 1.28 -17.94 -0.12
N VAL A 362 0.55 -18.77 0.63
CA VAL A 362 0.38 -18.57 2.08
C VAL A 362 1.54 -19.12 2.91
N ARG A 363 2.31 -20.09 2.35
CA ARG A 363 3.38 -20.80 3.05
C ARG A 363 4.46 -21.32 2.12
N ASP A 364 5.64 -21.57 2.70
CA ASP A 364 6.70 -22.31 2.03
C ASP A 364 6.26 -23.73 1.70
N GLN A 365 6.77 -24.26 0.59
CA GLN A 365 6.61 -25.65 0.18
C GLN A 365 7.98 -26.28 -0.02
N ALA A 366 8.30 -27.31 0.77
CA ALA A 366 9.56 -28.03 0.65
C ALA A 366 9.37 -29.40 0.00
N GLY A 367 10.32 -29.80 -0.86
CA GLY A 367 10.42 -31.16 -1.38
C GLY A 367 9.19 -31.62 -2.17
N LEU A 368 8.60 -30.73 -2.97
CA LEU A 368 7.40 -31.04 -3.73
C LEU A 368 7.66 -32.18 -4.73
N MET A 369 6.88 -33.24 -4.62
CA MET A 369 6.92 -34.40 -5.51
C MET A 369 5.92 -34.23 -6.67
N ALA A 370 6.07 -33.17 -7.45
CA ALA A 370 5.23 -32.86 -8.60
C ALA A 370 6.08 -32.31 -9.76
N PRO A 371 5.65 -32.49 -11.03
CA PRO A 371 6.37 -31.95 -12.17
C PRO A 371 6.34 -30.42 -12.21
N CYS A 372 5.29 -29.79 -11.69
CA CYS A 372 5.15 -28.34 -11.63
C CYS A 372 4.73 -27.89 -10.23
N GLY A 373 5.29 -26.78 -9.73
CA GLY A 373 4.82 -26.10 -8.53
C GLY A 373 3.52 -25.35 -8.78
N VAL A 374 3.60 -24.25 -9.54
CA VAL A 374 2.42 -23.48 -9.97
C VAL A 374 2.36 -23.43 -11.49
N GLU A 375 1.26 -23.91 -12.06
CA GLU A 375 0.99 -23.81 -13.49
C GLU A 375 -0.04 -22.72 -13.76
N ILE A 376 0.31 -21.70 -14.54
CA ILE A 376 -0.56 -20.60 -14.93
C ILE A 376 -1.07 -20.87 -16.36
N ARG A 377 -2.38 -21.02 -16.50
CA ARG A 377 -3.08 -21.32 -17.77
C ARG A 377 -4.08 -20.23 -18.19
N ALA A 378 -4.13 -19.12 -17.48
CA ALA A 378 -4.99 -17.98 -17.79
C ALA A 378 -4.15 -16.71 -18.01
N PRO A 379 -4.60 -15.80 -18.89
CA PRO A 379 -4.01 -14.47 -19.01
C PRO A 379 -4.38 -13.61 -17.79
N ASP A 380 -3.77 -12.44 -17.66
CA ASP A 380 -4.07 -11.46 -16.61
C ASP A 380 -3.94 -12.06 -15.20
N VAL A 381 -2.83 -12.78 -14.97
CA VAL A 381 -2.54 -13.43 -13.69
C VAL A 381 -1.38 -12.75 -13.00
N THR A 382 -1.58 -12.39 -11.74
CA THR A 382 -0.51 -11.97 -10.82
C THR A 382 -0.34 -13.03 -9.75
N LEU A 383 0.84 -13.64 -9.69
CA LEU A 383 1.25 -14.57 -8.64
C LEU A 383 2.28 -13.90 -7.74
N ASP A 384 1.89 -13.60 -6.50
CA ASP A 384 2.81 -13.12 -5.47
C ASP A 384 3.30 -14.27 -4.59
N GLY A 385 4.60 -14.53 -4.63
CA GLY A 385 5.26 -15.50 -3.79
C GLY A 385 5.32 -15.10 -2.31
N GLY A 386 5.11 -13.81 -1.97
CA GLY A 386 5.11 -13.35 -0.58
C GLY A 386 6.41 -13.64 0.18
N GLY A 387 7.54 -13.70 -0.54
CA GLY A 387 8.86 -14.08 0.00
C GLY A 387 9.03 -15.59 0.25
N ARG A 388 8.05 -16.43 -0.11
CA ARG A 388 8.06 -17.87 0.21
C ARG A 388 8.96 -18.67 -0.72
N THR A 389 9.40 -19.81 -0.21
CA THR A 389 10.23 -20.76 -0.93
C THR A 389 9.43 -21.98 -1.38
N VAL A 390 9.52 -22.32 -2.66
CA VAL A 390 8.96 -23.53 -3.25
C VAL A 390 10.10 -24.39 -3.82
N SER A 391 10.36 -25.54 -3.20
CA SER A 391 11.41 -26.47 -3.61
C SER A 391 10.85 -27.80 -4.09
N SER A 392 11.52 -28.40 -5.08
CA SER A 392 11.17 -29.72 -5.61
C SER A 392 11.94 -30.84 -4.90
N ALA A 393 11.39 -32.06 -4.91
CA ALA A 393 12.16 -33.24 -4.53
C ALA A 393 13.16 -33.63 -5.65
N PRO A 394 14.33 -34.19 -5.30
CA PRO A 394 15.35 -34.55 -6.30
C PRO A 394 14.79 -35.42 -7.43
N GLY A 395 14.96 -34.96 -8.67
CA GLY A 395 14.58 -35.69 -9.88
C GLY A 395 13.08 -35.69 -10.21
N THR A 396 12.25 -34.91 -9.51
CA THR A 396 10.79 -34.85 -9.79
C THR A 396 10.31 -33.54 -10.40
N GLY A 397 10.96 -32.41 -10.07
CA GLY A 397 10.51 -31.09 -10.49
C GLY A 397 10.99 -30.69 -11.89
N GLN A 398 10.05 -30.44 -12.80
CA GLN A 398 10.32 -29.88 -14.13
C GLN A 398 10.26 -28.35 -14.10
N HIS A 399 9.18 -27.76 -13.55
CA HIS A 399 8.98 -26.32 -13.51
C HIS A 399 8.59 -25.83 -12.10
N GLY A 400 9.29 -24.85 -11.53
CA GLY A 400 8.84 -24.20 -10.30
C GLY A 400 7.54 -23.43 -10.53
N VAL A 401 7.57 -22.55 -11.52
CA VAL A 401 6.39 -21.89 -12.10
C VAL A 401 6.41 -22.08 -13.62
N LEU A 402 5.30 -22.48 -14.20
CA LEU A 402 5.10 -22.56 -15.65
C LEU A 402 3.91 -21.71 -16.06
N ALA A 403 4.14 -20.66 -16.85
CA ALA A 403 3.08 -19.92 -17.54
C ALA A 403 2.96 -20.42 -18.98
N PHE A 404 1.88 -21.13 -19.28
CA PHE A 404 1.64 -21.71 -20.59
C PHE A 404 0.14 -22.01 -20.81
N ALA A 405 -0.36 -21.64 -21.99
CA ALA A 405 -1.63 -22.12 -22.50
C ALA A 405 -1.58 -22.31 -24.02
N PRO A 406 -2.35 -23.26 -24.58
CA PRO A 406 -2.55 -23.35 -26.03
C PRO A 406 -3.13 -22.04 -26.58
N GLY A 407 -2.40 -21.39 -27.48
CA GLY A 407 -2.77 -20.06 -28.03
C GLY A 407 -1.98 -18.90 -27.45
N GLY A 408 -1.18 -19.14 -26.41
CA GLY A 408 -0.40 -18.12 -25.71
C GLY A 408 -1.14 -17.54 -24.50
N LEU A 409 -0.40 -16.77 -23.70
CA LEU A 409 -0.92 -16.02 -22.56
C LEU A 409 -0.54 -14.56 -22.71
N GLU A 410 -1.30 -13.69 -22.05
CA GLU A 410 -1.00 -12.26 -21.98
C GLU A 410 -0.97 -11.83 -20.52
N ASN A 411 -0.14 -10.83 -20.23
CA ASN A 411 -0.11 -10.13 -18.94
C ASN A 411 0.04 -11.06 -17.72
N VAL A 412 1.13 -11.84 -17.69
CA VAL A 412 1.45 -12.71 -16.55
C VAL A 412 2.56 -12.09 -15.70
N THR A 413 2.29 -11.93 -14.40
CA THR A 413 3.23 -11.40 -13.42
C THR A 413 3.55 -12.43 -12.34
N VAL A 414 4.84 -12.62 -12.02
CA VAL A 414 5.31 -13.43 -10.89
C VAL A 414 6.26 -12.59 -10.05
N THR A 415 5.95 -12.42 -8.76
CA THR A 415 6.73 -11.57 -7.84
C THR A 415 7.18 -12.31 -6.59
N ASN A 416 8.27 -11.87 -5.96
CA ASN A 416 8.70 -12.23 -4.60
C ASN A 416 8.74 -13.73 -4.29
N LEU A 417 9.15 -14.56 -5.26
CA LEU A 417 9.14 -16.02 -5.12
C LEU A 417 10.56 -16.59 -5.11
N SER A 418 10.83 -17.50 -4.17
CA SER A 418 12.07 -18.27 -4.14
C SER A 418 11.85 -19.70 -4.65
N LEU A 419 12.64 -20.12 -5.64
CA LEU A 419 12.51 -21.42 -6.31
C LEU A 419 13.83 -22.19 -6.26
N THR A 420 13.77 -23.46 -5.84
CA THR A 420 14.97 -24.32 -5.78
C THR A 420 14.73 -25.77 -6.19
N GLY A 421 15.72 -26.37 -6.85
CA GLY A 421 15.72 -27.78 -7.20
C GLY A 421 14.81 -28.17 -8.37
N TRP A 422 14.40 -27.21 -9.22
CA TRP A 422 13.59 -27.44 -10.42
C TRP A 422 14.49 -27.65 -11.66
N ASP A 423 14.02 -28.29 -12.72
CA ASP A 423 14.80 -28.29 -13.97
C ASP A 423 14.78 -26.87 -14.60
N GLU A 424 13.60 -26.27 -14.68
CA GLU A 424 13.41 -24.84 -14.90
C GLU A 424 12.77 -24.19 -13.68
N GLY A 425 13.38 -23.12 -13.17
CA GLY A 425 12.76 -22.39 -12.06
C GLY A 425 11.45 -21.74 -12.47
N LEU A 426 11.53 -20.75 -13.36
CA LEU A 426 10.38 -19.97 -13.83
C LEU A 426 10.37 -19.94 -15.36
N ALA A 427 9.32 -20.50 -15.95
CA ALA A 427 9.19 -20.68 -17.39
C ALA A 427 7.96 -19.94 -17.94
N PHE A 428 8.17 -19.02 -18.90
CA PHE A 428 7.13 -18.32 -19.65
C PHE A 428 7.16 -18.76 -21.10
N TYR A 429 6.15 -19.55 -21.51
CA TYR A 429 6.06 -20.14 -22.83
C TYR A 429 4.90 -19.54 -23.63
N GLY A 430 5.23 -18.75 -24.65
CA GLY A 430 4.25 -18.04 -25.48
C GLY A 430 3.50 -16.93 -24.75
N VAL A 431 4.18 -16.20 -23.85
CA VAL A 431 3.60 -15.08 -23.09
C VAL A 431 3.86 -13.76 -23.80
N ASP A 432 2.84 -12.94 -24.07
CA ASP A 432 2.97 -11.56 -24.56
C ASP A 432 2.64 -10.56 -23.46
N GLY A 433 3.62 -9.80 -23.02
CA GLY A 433 3.49 -8.89 -21.89
C GLY A 433 3.54 -9.67 -20.57
N GLY A 434 4.52 -9.35 -19.73
CA GLY A 434 4.65 -10.01 -18.44
C GLY A 434 5.81 -9.46 -17.63
N ARG A 435 5.84 -9.84 -16.35
CA ARG A 435 6.81 -9.34 -15.39
C ARG A 435 7.26 -10.44 -14.44
N ILE A 436 8.57 -10.58 -14.30
CA ILE A 436 9.23 -11.41 -13.29
C ILE A 436 10.04 -10.47 -12.42
N ASP A 437 9.71 -10.41 -11.13
CA ASP A 437 10.17 -9.35 -10.23
C ASP A 437 10.54 -9.88 -8.85
N GLY A 438 11.68 -9.49 -8.30
CA GLY A 438 12.04 -9.84 -6.92
C GLY A 438 12.18 -11.35 -6.68
N CYS A 439 12.37 -12.15 -7.73
CA CYS A 439 12.39 -13.61 -7.63
C CYS A 439 13.83 -14.13 -7.42
N THR A 440 13.98 -15.15 -6.58
CA THR A 440 15.26 -15.83 -6.38
C THR A 440 15.16 -17.25 -6.92
N VAL A 441 15.99 -17.63 -7.88
CA VAL A 441 16.00 -18.97 -8.47
C VAL A 441 17.38 -19.57 -8.36
N ALA A 442 17.48 -20.72 -7.69
CA ALA A 442 18.76 -21.37 -7.46
C ALA A 442 18.77 -22.88 -7.66
N GLY A 443 19.88 -23.38 -8.23
CA GLY A 443 20.12 -24.81 -8.38
C GLY A 443 19.23 -25.47 -9.44
N SER A 444 18.83 -24.73 -10.48
CA SER A 444 17.99 -25.28 -11.54
C SER A 444 18.80 -26.11 -12.55
N GLY A 445 18.28 -27.27 -12.95
CA GLY A 445 18.98 -28.22 -13.83
C GLY A 445 19.27 -27.67 -15.23
N PHE A 446 18.27 -27.05 -15.85
CA PHE A 446 18.33 -26.44 -17.17
C PHE A 446 18.45 -24.92 -17.10
N ALA A 447 17.44 -24.20 -16.59
CA ALA A 447 17.43 -22.72 -16.58
C ALA A 447 16.82 -22.13 -15.32
N GLY A 448 17.35 -21.00 -14.83
CA GLY A 448 16.73 -20.23 -13.76
C GLY A 448 15.42 -19.59 -14.25
N ILE A 449 15.52 -18.79 -15.31
CA ILE A 449 14.37 -18.22 -16.03
C ILE A 449 14.41 -18.67 -17.49
N SER A 450 13.28 -19.13 -18.02
CA SER A 450 13.13 -19.59 -19.39
C SER A 450 12.03 -18.80 -20.11
N LEU A 451 12.39 -18.11 -21.19
CA LEU A 451 11.46 -17.39 -22.07
C LEU A 451 11.47 -18.09 -23.43
N ASP A 452 10.37 -18.76 -23.78
CA ASP A 452 10.31 -19.65 -24.95
C ASP A 452 8.98 -19.51 -25.70
N GLY A 453 8.87 -20.11 -26.89
CA GLY A 453 7.60 -20.33 -27.56
C GLY A 453 6.99 -19.09 -28.19
N GLY A 454 7.81 -18.10 -28.56
CA GLY A 454 7.32 -16.82 -29.09
C GLY A 454 6.93 -15.82 -28.01
N THR A 455 7.44 -16.01 -26.78
CA THR A 455 7.31 -15.04 -25.69
C THR A 455 7.87 -13.68 -26.09
N ARG A 456 7.17 -12.60 -25.71
CA ARG A 456 7.58 -11.24 -26.04
C ARG A 456 7.18 -10.22 -24.98
N ASN A 457 7.86 -9.08 -24.96
CA ASN A 457 7.54 -7.94 -24.09
C ASN A 457 7.54 -8.30 -22.59
N VAL A 458 8.44 -9.20 -22.16
CA VAL A 458 8.58 -9.61 -20.76
C VAL A 458 9.68 -8.83 -20.07
N SER A 459 9.39 -8.28 -18.89
CA SER A 459 10.38 -7.65 -18.01
C SER A 459 10.86 -8.64 -16.95
N VAL A 460 12.18 -8.83 -16.84
CA VAL A 460 12.85 -9.54 -15.75
C VAL A 460 13.68 -8.53 -14.97
N ARG A 461 13.37 -8.35 -13.69
CA ARG A 461 14.12 -7.41 -12.86
C ARG A 461 14.17 -7.80 -11.41
N ASP A 462 15.17 -7.26 -10.71
CA ASP A 462 15.34 -7.45 -9.26
C ASP A 462 15.46 -8.93 -8.86
N CYS A 463 15.97 -9.75 -9.78
CA CYS A 463 16.05 -11.19 -9.59
C CYS A 463 17.46 -11.64 -9.18
N GLY A 464 17.52 -12.73 -8.41
CA GLY A 464 18.76 -13.42 -8.05
C GLY A 464 18.80 -14.83 -8.64
N LEU A 465 19.66 -15.06 -9.63
CA LEU A 465 19.77 -16.32 -10.36
C LEU A 465 21.14 -16.96 -10.08
N ALA A 466 21.17 -18.04 -9.31
CA ALA A 466 22.42 -18.62 -8.84
C ALA A 466 22.52 -20.13 -9.06
N ARG A 467 23.68 -20.60 -9.53
CA ARG A 467 23.97 -22.05 -9.66
C ARG A 467 22.97 -22.81 -10.53
N ASN A 468 22.47 -22.16 -11.58
CA ASN A 468 21.54 -22.77 -12.55
C ASN A 468 22.33 -23.35 -13.74
N GLY A 469 21.73 -24.23 -14.54
CA GLY A 469 22.32 -24.66 -15.81
C GLY A 469 22.61 -23.46 -16.72
N LEU A 470 21.57 -22.66 -16.96
CA LEU A 470 21.58 -21.33 -17.56
C LEU A 470 20.94 -20.36 -16.57
N GLY A 471 21.46 -19.14 -16.45
CA GLY A 471 20.81 -18.11 -15.64
C GLY A 471 19.46 -17.73 -16.26
N VAL A 472 19.52 -17.14 -17.45
CA VAL A 472 18.36 -16.81 -18.29
C VAL A 472 18.52 -17.48 -19.66
N PHE A 473 17.48 -18.17 -20.10
CA PHE A 473 17.40 -18.77 -21.42
C PHE A 473 16.28 -18.10 -22.24
N ILE A 474 16.59 -17.62 -23.44
CA ILE A 474 15.61 -16.99 -24.34
C ILE A 474 15.66 -17.68 -25.70
N ARG A 475 14.61 -18.43 -26.05
CA ARG A 475 14.52 -19.16 -27.32
C ARG A 475 13.36 -18.70 -28.18
N ASN A 476 13.64 -18.35 -29.44
CA ASN A 476 12.65 -17.88 -30.42
C ASN A 476 11.69 -16.85 -29.83
N SER A 477 12.22 -15.91 -29.03
CA SER A 477 11.47 -14.97 -28.20
C SER A 477 12.15 -13.60 -28.27
N HIS A 478 11.39 -12.52 -28.13
CA HIS A 478 11.83 -11.19 -28.53
C HIS A 478 11.44 -10.10 -27.54
N ASN A 479 12.13 -8.95 -27.58
CA ASN A 479 11.76 -7.77 -26.81
C ASN A 479 11.68 -7.99 -25.29
N ALA A 480 12.48 -8.90 -24.73
CA ALA A 480 12.63 -9.03 -23.29
C ALA A 480 13.45 -7.86 -22.73
N ASN A 481 13.08 -7.39 -21.55
CA ASN A 481 13.83 -6.40 -20.80
C ASN A 481 14.44 -7.04 -19.54
N ILE A 482 15.75 -7.23 -19.49
CA ILE A 482 16.46 -7.82 -18.35
C ILE A 482 17.30 -6.72 -17.70
N GLU A 483 16.97 -6.37 -16.46
CA GLU A 483 17.69 -5.34 -15.70
C GLU A 483 17.77 -5.66 -14.22
N ARG A 484 18.71 -5.03 -13.50
CA ARG A 484 18.88 -5.16 -12.04
C ARG A 484 18.91 -6.60 -11.54
N THR A 485 19.40 -7.53 -12.37
CA THR A 485 19.38 -8.96 -12.08
C THR A 485 20.80 -9.46 -11.83
N GLY A 486 20.99 -10.19 -10.74
CA GLY A 486 22.24 -10.88 -10.41
C GLY A 486 22.23 -12.29 -10.97
N ILE A 487 23.16 -12.61 -11.88
CA ILE A 487 23.26 -13.91 -12.54
C ILE A 487 24.66 -14.48 -12.29
N THR A 488 24.74 -15.50 -11.43
CA THR A 488 26.01 -15.97 -10.90
C THR A 488 26.16 -17.49 -10.93
N ASP A 489 27.37 -17.95 -11.21
CA ASP A 489 27.77 -19.36 -11.13
C ASP A 489 26.89 -20.31 -11.97
N SER A 490 26.40 -19.84 -13.11
CA SER A 490 25.66 -20.70 -14.04
C SER A 490 26.59 -21.72 -14.70
N ALA A 491 26.16 -22.96 -14.82
CA ALA A 491 27.00 -24.08 -15.26
C ALA A 491 27.39 -23.98 -16.75
N THR A 492 26.49 -23.50 -17.59
CA THR A 492 26.67 -23.36 -19.05
C THR A 492 26.92 -21.92 -19.45
N ALA A 493 26.00 -21.01 -19.13
CA ALA A 493 26.12 -19.59 -19.40
C ALA A 493 25.21 -18.77 -18.49
N GLY A 494 25.56 -17.50 -18.24
CA GLY A 494 24.69 -16.56 -17.55
C GLY A 494 23.40 -16.31 -18.33
N ILE A 495 23.53 -15.85 -19.58
CA ILE A 495 22.42 -15.62 -20.51
C ILE A 495 22.68 -16.42 -21.78
N SER A 496 21.69 -17.18 -22.25
CA SER A 496 21.71 -17.84 -23.55
C SER A 496 20.57 -17.33 -24.44
N LEU A 497 20.92 -16.84 -25.62
CA LEU A 497 20.00 -16.32 -26.63
C LEU A 497 20.00 -17.24 -27.84
N TYR A 498 18.89 -17.96 -28.05
CA TYR A 498 18.69 -18.84 -29.20
C TYR A 498 17.71 -18.21 -30.20
N SER A 499 18.19 -17.74 -31.35
CA SER A 499 17.32 -17.10 -32.37
C SER A 499 16.42 -15.99 -31.82
N SER A 500 16.96 -15.20 -30.89
CA SER A 500 16.23 -14.21 -30.08
C SER A 500 16.85 -12.81 -30.23
N GLY A 501 16.00 -11.80 -30.40
CA GLY A 501 16.42 -10.44 -30.78
C GLY A 501 15.49 -9.35 -30.25
N GLY A 502 15.94 -8.11 -30.30
CA GLY A 502 15.22 -6.95 -29.76
C GLY A 502 15.25 -6.87 -28.23
N ASN A 503 16.01 -7.73 -27.56
CA ASN A 503 16.08 -7.73 -26.10
C ASN A 503 16.98 -6.59 -25.60
N ARG A 504 16.58 -5.99 -24.48
CA ARG A 504 17.35 -5.00 -23.73
C ARG A 504 17.91 -5.67 -22.49
N ILE A 505 19.22 -5.63 -22.32
CA ILE A 505 19.95 -6.28 -21.24
C ILE A 505 20.93 -5.25 -20.68
N ALA A 506 20.57 -4.57 -19.61
CA ALA A 506 21.39 -3.50 -19.02
C ALA A 506 21.23 -3.48 -17.50
N ASP A 507 22.22 -2.94 -16.77
CA ASP A 507 22.24 -2.89 -15.30
C ASP A 507 22.12 -4.27 -14.63
N ASN A 508 22.79 -5.29 -15.18
CA ASN A 508 22.84 -6.64 -14.59
C ASN A 508 24.22 -6.98 -14.04
N ARG A 509 24.26 -7.87 -13.04
CA ARG A 509 25.50 -8.40 -12.48
C ARG A 509 25.75 -9.82 -12.98
N LEU A 510 26.53 -9.94 -14.05
CA LEU A 510 26.85 -11.21 -14.71
C LEU A 510 28.21 -11.71 -14.21
N VAL A 511 28.22 -12.79 -13.43
CA VAL A 511 29.45 -13.39 -12.89
C VAL A 511 29.42 -14.89 -13.12
N ASN A 512 29.81 -15.29 -14.33
CA ASN A 512 29.79 -16.68 -14.79
C ASN A 512 31.09 -16.98 -15.53
N ARG A 513 31.39 -18.27 -15.74
CA ARG A 513 32.53 -18.65 -16.60
C ARG A 513 32.33 -18.21 -18.05
N VAL A 514 31.08 -18.26 -18.50
CA VAL A 514 30.57 -17.76 -19.78
C VAL A 514 29.39 -16.86 -19.43
N ASN A 515 29.47 -15.55 -19.66
CA ASN A 515 28.35 -14.67 -19.30
C ASN A 515 27.25 -14.68 -20.36
N VAL A 516 27.61 -14.74 -21.64
CA VAL A 516 26.66 -14.75 -22.75
C VAL A 516 26.99 -15.86 -23.73
N ARG A 517 25.96 -16.54 -24.20
CA ARG A 517 26.05 -17.52 -25.28
C ARG A 517 24.99 -17.21 -26.34
N PHE A 518 25.40 -17.26 -27.61
CA PHE A 518 24.51 -17.09 -28.75
C PHE A 518 24.38 -18.41 -29.51
N ASP A 519 23.15 -18.85 -29.77
CA ASP A 519 22.86 -20.08 -30.52
C ASP A 519 21.81 -19.81 -31.62
N GLY A 520 21.79 -20.65 -32.66
CA GLY A 520 20.86 -20.49 -33.79
C GLY A 520 21.14 -19.22 -34.61
N GLY A 521 20.08 -18.47 -34.95
CA GLY A 521 20.20 -17.18 -35.65
C GLY A 521 20.62 -16.05 -34.70
N ILE A 522 21.77 -15.42 -34.95
CA ILE A 522 22.21 -14.28 -34.13
C ILE A 522 21.45 -13.02 -34.57
N LEU A 523 20.64 -12.47 -33.67
CA LEU A 523 19.81 -11.29 -33.90
C LEU A 523 20.28 -10.10 -33.03
N PRO A 524 20.00 -8.84 -33.43
CA PRO A 524 20.44 -7.67 -32.69
C PRO A 524 19.77 -7.57 -31.31
N ASN A 525 20.54 -7.18 -30.30
CA ASN A 525 20.11 -6.93 -28.92
C ASN A 525 20.86 -5.70 -28.37
N THR A 526 20.29 -5.06 -27.35
CA THR A 526 20.85 -3.89 -26.68
C THR A 526 21.47 -4.30 -25.35
N TRP A 527 22.75 -3.97 -25.13
CA TRP A 527 23.54 -4.43 -23.97
C TRP A 527 23.93 -3.31 -23.00
N ASN A 528 23.49 -2.10 -23.27
CA ASN A 528 23.75 -0.90 -22.49
C ASN A 528 22.68 0.15 -22.79
N GLU A 529 22.68 1.21 -22.00
CA GLU A 529 21.80 2.35 -22.14
C GLU A 529 22.54 3.66 -22.00
N THR A 530 21.81 4.76 -22.20
CA THR A 530 22.31 6.07 -21.83
C THR A 530 22.61 6.10 -20.33
N LYS A 531 23.82 6.53 -19.97
CA LYS A 531 24.23 6.72 -18.58
C LYS A 531 23.26 7.65 -17.86
N MET A 532 22.67 7.18 -16.76
CA MET A 532 21.75 7.94 -15.92
C MET A 532 22.18 7.88 -14.45
N ALA A 533 22.01 8.98 -13.72
CA ALA A 533 22.27 9.01 -12.29
C ALA A 533 21.29 8.10 -11.54
N GLY A 534 21.81 7.25 -10.65
CA GLY A 534 21.03 6.28 -9.90
C GLY A 534 21.86 5.08 -9.45
N SER A 535 21.52 4.50 -8.29
CA SER A 535 22.22 3.33 -7.78
C SER A 535 22.02 2.13 -8.70
N ASN A 536 23.11 1.54 -9.19
CA ASN A 536 23.09 0.37 -10.05
C ASN A 536 23.15 -0.95 -9.25
N VAL A 537 23.02 -2.08 -9.94
CA VAL A 537 22.97 -3.42 -9.31
C VAL A 537 24.24 -3.82 -8.53
N VAL A 538 25.37 -3.16 -8.78
CA VAL A 538 26.63 -3.38 -8.05
C VAL A 538 26.92 -2.29 -7.00
N GLY A 539 25.98 -1.37 -6.77
CA GLY A 539 26.10 -0.29 -5.78
C GLY A 539 26.86 0.95 -6.26
N GLY A 540 27.09 1.07 -7.57
CA GLY A 540 27.69 2.24 -8.21
C GLY A 540 26.69 3.39 -8.43
N PRO A 541 27.16 4.61 -8.72
CA PRO A 541 26.34 5.83 -8.73
C PRO A 541 25.53 6.09 -10.01
N PHE A 542 25.76 5.31 -11.06
CA PHE A 542 25.09 5.45 -12.36
C PHE A 542 24.61 4.10 -12.91
N THR A 543 23.46 4.12 -13.57
CA THR A 543 22.91 3.01 -14.38
C THR A 543 23.25 3.23 -15.85
N GLY A 544 23.33 2.15 -16.64
CA GLY A 544 23.63 2.26 -18.07
C GLY A 544 24.39 1.10 -18.71
N GLY A 545 24.86 0.12 -17.94
CA GLY A 545 25.65 -1.00 -18.48
C GLY A 545 25.60 -2.21 -17.57
N ASN A 546 26.06 -3.36 -18.06
CA ASN A 546 26.17 -4.57 -17.25
C ASN A 546 27.56 -4.67 -16.61
N TYR A 547 27.61 -5.33 -15.45
CA TYR A 547 28.84 -5.79 -14.83
C TYR A 547 29.21 -7.17 -15.37
N TRP A 548 30.40 -7.28 -15.97
CA TRP A 548 30.93 -8.46 -16.67
C TRP A 548 32.08 -9.11 -15.88
N GLY A 549 31.73 -9.86 -14.83
CA GLY A 549 32.71 -10.50 -13.95
C GLY A 549 32.93 -12.00 -14.25
N ARG A 550 33.86 -12.59 -13.51
CA ARG A 550 34.08 -14.05 -13.43
C ARG A 550 34.20 -14.51 -11.97
N PRO A 551 33.87 -15.78 -11.65
CA PRO A 551 33.98 -16.28 -10.29
C PRO A 551 35.41 -16.21 -9.69
N ASP A 552 36.43 -16.27 -10.53
CA ASP A 552 37.85 -16.14 -10.15
C ASP A 552 38.36 -14.68 -10.14
N ARG A 553 37.47 -13.70 -10.34
CA ARG A 553 37.75 -12.27 -10.42
C ARG A 553 38.69 -11.87 -11.57
N THR A 554 38.64 -12.60 -12.67
CA THR A 554 39.39 -12.29 -13.90
C THR A 554 38.49 -11.79 -15.02
N GLY A 555 37.23 -11.45 -14.74
CA GLY A 555 36.31 -10.89 -15.72
C GLY A 555 36.70 -9.49 -16.16
N TRP A 556 36.05 -9.02 -17.22
CA TRP A 556 36.29 -7.69 -17.76
C TRP A 556 36.09 -6.59 -16.71
N SER A 557 34.92 -6.56 -16.06
CA SER A 557 34.63 -5.60 -15.01
C SER A 557 35.39 -5.85 -13.70
N ASP A 558 36.05 -7.01 -13.53
CA ASP A 558 36.92 -7.26 -12.38
C ASP A 558 38.31 -6.61 -12.54
N THR A 559 38.79 -6.47 -13.77
CA THR A 559 40.20 -6.16 -14.07
C THR A 559 40.41 -4.88 -14.86
N TYR A 560 39.39 -4.40 -15.58
CA TYR A 560 39.49 -3.20 -16.40
C TYR A 560 39.35 -1.93 -15.56
N TRP A 561 40.05 -0.87 -15.96
CA TRP A 561 40.11 0.39 -15.22
C TRP A 561 38.86 1.26 -15.44
N ASP A 562 38.49 1.95 -14.37
CA ASP A 562 37.49 3.02 -14.27
C ASP A 562 38.25 4.25 -13.73
N GLU A 563 38.84 5.04 -14.64
CA GLU A 563 39.70 6.19 -14.34
C GLU A 563 38.89 7.38 -13.81
N ASP A 564 37.69 7.61 -14.36
CA ASP A 564 36.83 8.73 -13.96
C ASP A 564 35.92 8.42 -12.75
N ARG A 565 35.92 7.15 -12.30
CA ARG A 565 35.21 6.63 -11.12
C ARG A 565 33.70 6.76 -11.23
N ASP A 566 33.18 6.68 -12.44
CA ASP A 566 31.75 6.70 -12.70
C ASP A 566 31.08 5.32 -12.54
N GLY A 567 31.84 4.26 -12.24
CA GLY A 567 31.33 2.91 -12.07
C GLY A 567 31.19 2.12 -13.37
N PHE A 568 31.67 2.65 -14.51
CA PHE A 568 31.82 1.94 -15.77
C PHE A 568 33.30 1.74 -16.13
N ALA A 569 33.57 0.68 -16.88
CA ALA A 569 34.88 0.52 -17.49
C ALA A 569 35.05 1.53 -18.64
N ASP A 570 36.19 2.21 -18.72
CA ASP A 570 36.47 3.21 -19.78
C ASP A 570 36.75 2.61 -21.17
N GLY A 571 36.67 1.28 -21.29
CA GLY A 571 36.95 0.53 -22.51
C GLY A 571 35.74 -0.26 -23.01
N PRO A 572 35.59 -0.44 -24.33
CA PRO A 572 34.52 -1.26 -24.88
C PRO A 572 34.73 -2.73 -24.53
N TYR A 573 33.67 -3.38 -24.04
CA TYR A 573 33.65 -4.83 -23.86
C TYR A 573 33.19 -5.52 -25.15
N ASP A 574 34.01 -6.45 -25.67
CA ASP A 574 33.69 -7.21 -26.87
C ASP A 574 33.03 -8.55 -26.53
N LEU A 575 31.71 -8.61 -26.69
CA LEU A 575 30.89 -9.79 -26.44
C LEU A 575 31.22 -10.99 -27.35
N ARG A 576 31.93 -10.79 -28.47
CA ARG A 576 32.30 -11.89 -29.39
C ARG A 576 33.32 -12.86 -28.78
N GLY A 577 34.03 -12.45 -27.73
CA GLY A 577 35.08 -13.23 -27.10
C GLY A 577 34.64 -14.09 -25.92
N ASP A 578 33.36 -14.04 -25.51
CA ASP A 578 32.91 -14.56 -24.22
C ASP A 578 32.30 -15.98 -24.26
N GLY A 579 32.26 -16.63 -25.43
CA GLY A 579 31.76 -18.00 -25.60
C GLY A 579 31.63 -18.45 -27.05
#